data_AF-A0A7C5NI57-F1
#
_entry.id   AF-A0A7C5NI57-F1
#
_cell.length_a   1.000
_cell.length_b   1.000
_cell.length_c   1.000
_cell.angle_alpha   90.00
_cell.angle_beta   90.00
_cell.angle_gamma   90.00
#
_symmetry.space_group_name_H-M   'P 1'
#
loop_
_entity.id
_entity.type
_entity.pdbx_description
1 polymer ?
#
loop_
_entity_poly.entity_id
_entity_poly.type
_entity_poly.pdbx_seq_one_letter_code
_entity_poly.pdbx_strand_id
1 'polypeptide(L)'
;MRQSTQKNYTLLFTALVLGLGWAVRGHFGHEWGAAWAGAMGALAIVVSSGRADWQQSAPKLAALGAVGWAIGGMMSYGMIVGYCRGTEFLNVAYGYTMLLIVGGLYGFMGGGLLGLGLESSEDKKIDFPTLFTQMLAGGWLFWGLVIFQLEWLMTPPRSELWAACFGAAIALAWYLYREGFYKALRVAAYAALGGGFGFSFGNFIQTLGSASGYIYNWWNVMEFTLGFCGGLGMAYAVKTSNWKTSLKPSKTANWLALLFVFFAVPATNYITSFDKKHLTQLAANLKIQNVEQFVKNQQLIVALVLLFFVIASISQWKAFQKQDKHENSPIAVYLLFGISFYYILFAYLLHGLFLKPIDLYHSESLYVPILLMIFALWFFQKDKKENVSKHIKVKESWRTWAIIGVGLLLVILIMTSISINAHEGLGGMHNRF
;
A
#
# COMPACT_ATOMS: atom_id res chain seq x y z
N MET A 1 3.57 25.04 23.11
CA MET A 1 3.29 23.65 22.63
C MET A 1 2.64 23.54 21.22
N ARG A 2 2.25 24.61 20.52
CA ARG A 2 1.51 24.50 19.22
C ARG A 2 2.35 24.33 17.93
N GLN A 3 3.68 24.38 17.99
CA GLN A 3 4.55 24.22 16.80
C GLN A 3 5.01 22.77 16.53
N SER A 4 4.89 21.84 17.48
CA SER A 4 5.38 20.46 17.28
C SER A 4 4.43 19.59 16.46
N THR A 5 3.12 19.77 16.60
CA THR A 5 2.10 18.98 15.88
C THR A 5 2.08 19.23 14.37
N GLN A 6 2.52 20.41 13.92
CA GLN A 6 2.62 20.74 12.50
C GLN A 6 3.81 20.04 11.82
N LYS A 7 4.83 19.60 12.57
CA LYS A 7 6.04 18.99 11.96
C LYS A 7 5.81 17.55 11.48
N ASN A 8 4.76 16.86 11.90
CA ASN A 8 4.58 15.43 11.64
C ASN A 8 3.20 15.08 11.06
N TYR A 9 2.39 16.07 10.65
CA TYR A 9 1.04 15.82 10.12
C TYR A 9 1.10 14.94 8.87
N THR A 10 1.85 15.35 7.84
CA THR A 10 2.03 14.56 6.61
C THR A 10 2.52 13.14 6.89
N LEU A 11 3.44 12.98 7.85
CA LEU A 11 3.99 11.67 8.23
C LEU A 11 2.91 10.74 8.80
N LEU A 12 2.21 11.20 9.84
CA LEU A 12 1.20 10.40 10.52
C LEU A 12 -0.03 10.17 9.64
N PHE A 13 -0.46 11.20 8.90
CA PHE A 13 -1.61 11.12 8.02
C PHE A 13 -1.41 10.08 6.92
N THR A 14 -0.29 10.14 6.19
CA THR A 14 0.01 9.15 5.16
C THR A 14 0.24 7.76 5.73
N ALA A 15 0.91 7.64 6.89
CA ALA A 15 1.09 6.35 7.55
C ALA A 15 -0.26 5.72 7.92
N LEU A 16 -1.18 6.46 8.54
CA LEU A 16 -2.51 5.94 8.89
C LEU A 16 -3.35 5.59 7.66
N VAL A 17 -3.34 6.43 6.62
CA VAL A 17 -4.09 6.16 5.39
C VAL A 17 -3.59 4.89 4.72
N LEU A 18 -2.27 4.75 4.51
CA LEU A 18 -1.74 3.57 3.85
C LEU A 18 -1.85 2.33 4.75
N GLY A 19 -1.71 2.46 6.07
CA GLY A 19 -1.98 1.39 7.03
C GLY A 19 -3.42 0.90 6.97
N LEU A 20 -4.40 1.81 6.97
CA LEU A 20 -5.83 1.47 6.80
C LEU A 20 -6.08 0.79 5.44
N GLY A 21 -5.50 1.34 4.37
CA GLY A 21 -5.60 0.74 3.05
C GLY A 21 -4.99 -0.67 3.01
N TRP A 22 -3.90 -0.91 3.74
CA TRP A 22 -3.31 -2.24 3.83
C TRP A 22 -4.07 -3.23 4.68
N ALA A 23 -4.68 -2.79 5.77
CA ALA A 23 -5.58 -3.64 6.54
C ALA A 23 -6.77 -4.08 5.68
N VAL A 24 -7.46 -3.13 5.06
CA VAL A 24 -8.66 -3.43 4.28
C VAL A 24 -8.33 -4.25 3.02
N ARG A 25 -7.14 -4.11 2.43
CA ARG A 25 -6.77 -4.90 1.25
C ARG A 25 -6.64 -6.40 1.51
N GLY A 26 -6.42 -6.81 2.77
CA GLY A 26 -6.35 -8.22 3.16
C GLY A 26 -7.60 -9.03 2.78
N HIS A 27 -8.70 -8.32 2.52
CA HIS A 27 -9.99 -8.88 2.13
C HIS A 27 -10.17 -9.04 0.62
N PHE A 28 -9.28 -8.47 -0.20
CA PHE A 28 -9.42 -8.42 -1.65
C PHE A 28 -8.25 -9.15 -2.35
N GLY A 29 -8.38 -9.37 -3.66
CA GLY A 29 -7.34 -10.01 -4.47
C GLY A 29 -5.97 -9.31 -4.35
N HIS A 30 -4.89 -10.08 -4.44
CA HIS A 30 -3.55 -9.65 -4.01
C HIS A 30 -3.03 -8.42 -4.79
N GLU A 31 -3.24 -8.34 -6.10
CA GLU A 31 -2.79 -7.23 -6.96
C GLU A 31 -3.74 -6.03 -6.94
N TRP A 32 -5.05 -6.27 -6.99
CA TRP A 32 -6.07 -5.23 -7.11
C TRP A 32 -6.38 -4.57 -5.76
N GLY A 33 -6.36 -5.33 -4.67
CA GLY A 33 -6.33 -4.78 -3.32
C GLY A 33 -5.06 -3.98 -3.09
N ALA A 34 -3.91 -4.45 -3.64
CA ALA A 34 -2.66 -3.72 -3.57
C ALA A 34 -2.70 -2.37 -4.31
N ALA A 35 -3.29 -2.37 -5.50
CA ALA A 35 -3.50 -1.18 -6.31
C ALA A 35 -4.32 -0.11 -5.56
N TRP A 36 -5.39 -0.54 -4.90
CA TRP A 36 -6.27 0.36 -4.21
C TRP A 36 -5.57 1.11 -3.06
N ALA A 37 -4.87 0.41 -2.16
CA ALA A 37 -4.22 1.14 -1.07
C ALA A 37 -3.04 1.98 -1.56
N GLY A 38 -2.35 1.55 -2.62
CA GLY A 38 -1.35 2.38 -3.30
C GLY A 38 -1.94 3.72 -3.77
N ALA A 39 -3.16 3.70 -4.32
CA ALA A 39 -3.90 4.91 -4.67
C ALA A 39 -4.22 5.78 -3.44
N MET A 40 -4.66 5.17 -2.34
CA MET A 40 -4.91 5.88 -1.07
C MET A 40 -3.66 6.54 -0.52
N GLY A 41 -2.54 5.83 -0.47
CA GLY A 41 -1.26 6.37 0.00
C GLY A 41 -0.78 7.55 -0.85
N ALA A 42 -0.92 7.45 -2.18
CA ALA A 42 -0.62 8.55 -3.09
C ALA A 42 -1.54 9.76 -2.86
N LEU A 43 -2.86 9.54 -2.76
CA LEU A 43 -3.82 10.61 -2.47
C LEU A 43 -3.57 11.24 -1.09
N ALA A 44 -3.13 10.47 -0.10
CA ALA A 44 -2.77 11.01 1.21
C ALA A 44 -1.63 12.01 1.13
N ILE A 45 -0.61 11.73 0.30
CA ILE A 45 0.48 12.66 0.01
C ILE A 45 -0.05 13.91 -0.70
N VAL A 46 -0.93 13.76 -1.69
CA VAL A 46 -1.54 14.92 -2.39
C VAL A 46 -2.33 15.80 -1.42
N VAL A 47 -3.19 15.19 -0.59
CA VAL A 47 -4.00 15.88 0.42
C VAL A 47 -3.12 16.61 1.43
N SER A 48 -2.19 15.90 2.07
CA SER A 48 -1.35 16.46 3.13
C SER A 48 -0.36 17.52 2.63
N SER A 49 0.03 17.47 1.35
CA SER A 49 0.94 18.45 0.77
C SER A 49 0.35 19.85 0.60
N GLY A 50 -0.96 19.97 0.46
CA GLY A 50 -1.64 21.23 0.12
C GLY A 50 -1.25 21.84 -1.23
N ARG A 51 -0.51 21.12 -2.09
CA ARG A 51 0.05 21.64 -3.34
C ARG A 51 -0.96 21.63 -4.48
N ALA A 52 -1.24 22.81 -5.05
CA ALA A 52 -2.23 22.96 -6.12
C ALA A 52 -1.85 22.19 -7.41
N ASP A 53 -0.57 22.06 -7.73
CA ASP A 53 -0.09 21.30 -8.90
C ASP A 53 -0.27 19.79 -8.73
N TRP A 54 -0.11 19.27 -7.50
CA TRP A 54 -0.39 17.88 -7.18
C TRP A 54 -1.88 17.58 -7.13
N GLN A 55 -2.70 18.52 -6.64
CA GLN A 55 -4.18 18.42 -6.68
C GLN A 55 -4.69 18.30 -8.13
N GLN A 56 -4.14 19.10 -9.06
CA GLN A 56 -4.45 19.00 -10.48
C GLN A 56 -4.02 17.66 -11.11
N SER A 57 -3.06 16.97 -10.50
CA SER A 57 -2.54 15.67 -10.94
C SER A 57 -3.06 14.51 -10.08
N ALA A 58 -4.03 14.74 -9.20
CA ALA A 58 -4.45 13.76 -8.19
C ALA A 58 -4.85 12.40 -8.81
N PRO A 59 -5.64 12.32 -9.89
CA PRO A 59 -5.95 11.03 -10.51
C PRO A 59 -4.72 10.32 -11.05
N LYS A 60 -3.85 11.02 -11.79
CA LYS A 60 -2.59 10.47 -12.32
C LYS A 60 -1.68 9.97 -11.20
N LEU A 61 -1.49 10.75 -10.14
CA LEU A 61 -0.65 10.38 -9.00
C LEU A 61 -1.24 9.18 -8.24
N ALA A 62 -2.56 9.14 -8.08
CA ALA A 62 -3.26 7.98 -7.52
C ALA A 62 -3.03 6.73 -8.36
N ALA A 63 -3.12 6.82 -9.68
CA ALA A 63 -2.86 5.69 -10.58
C ALA A 63 -1.40 5.21 -10.53
N LEU A 64 -0.43 6.12 -10.44
CA LEU A 64 0.98 5.74 -10.31
C LEU A 64 1.26 5.04 -8.97
N GLY A 65 0.67 5.53 -7.88
CA GLY A 65 0.67 4.82 -6.60
C GLY A 65 0.03 3.44 -6.74
N ALA A 66 -1.14 3.37 -7.37
CA ALA A 66 -1.85 2.11 -7.57
C ALA A 66 -1.00 1.09 -8.33
N VAL A 67 -0.50 1.44 -9.51
CA VAL A 67 0.33 0.54 -10.33
C VAL A 67 1.58 0.10 -9.57
N GLY A 68 2.27 1.02 -8.88
CA GLY A 68 3.52 0.69 -8.18
C GLY A 68 3.33 -0.33 -7.07
N TRP A 69 2.30 -0.17 -6.24
CA TRP A 69 1.99 -1.12 -5.18
C TRP A 69 1.37 -2.42 -5.73
N ALA A 70 0.59 -2.35 -6.82
CA ALA A 70 -0.02 -3.52 -7.47
C ALA A 70 0.99 -4.52 -8.01
N ILE A 71 2.12 -4.05 -8.57
CA ILE A 71 3.19 -4.93 -9.06
C ILE A 71 3.69 -5.85 -7.93
N GLY A 72 3.81 -5.32 -6.70
CA GLY A 72 4.17 -6.13 -5.55
C GLY A 72 3.12 -7.18 -5.17
N GLY A 73 1.85 -6.96 -5.52
CA GLY A 73 0.74 -7.87 -5.27
C GLY A 73 0.90 -9.25 -5.90
N MET A 74 1.76 -9.39 -6.91
CA MET A 74 2.07 -10.68 -7.55
C MET A 74 2.95 -11.59 -6.68
N MET A 75 3.61 -11.03 -5.65
CA MET A 75 4.52 -11.78 -4.80
C MET A 75 3.76 -12.59 -3.76
N SER A 76 4.02 -13.90 -3.70
CA SER A 76 3.53 -14.71 -2.59
C SER A 76 4.42 -14.55 -1.36
N TYR A 77 3.82 -14.46 -0.18
CA TYR A 77 4.57 -14.35 1.08
C TYR A 77 4.02 -15.24 2.20
N GLY A 78 2.94 -16.00 1.96
CA GLY A 78 2.33 -16.86 2.98
C GLY A 78 3.28 -17.93 3.52
N MET A 79 4.14 -18.52 2.67
CA MET A 79 5.20 -19.43 3.11
C MET A 79 6.20 -18.74 4.04
N ILE A 80 6.55 -17.50 3.72
CA ILE A 80 7.54 -16.72 4.47
C ILE A 80 7.00 -16.39 5.88
N VAL A 81 5.71 -16.03 5.97
CA VAL A 81 5.00 -15.89 7.24
C VAL A 81 5.05 -17.20 8.03
N GLY A 82 4.89 -18.34 7.37
CA GLY A 82 5.01 -19.66 7.99
C GLY A 82 6.42 -19.98 8.52
N TYR A 83 7.48 -19.54 7.85
CA TYR A 83 8.85 -19.69 8.35
C TYR A 83 9.06 -18.94 9.67
N CYS A 84 8.43 -17.77 9.82
CA CYS A 84 8.50 -16.96 11.04
C CYS A 84 7.72 -17.54 12.24
N ARG A 85 6.96 -18.62 12.03
CA ARG A 85 6.18 -19.32 13.06
C ARG A 85 6.91 -20.53 13.63
N GLY A 86 8.14 -20.78 13.15
CA GLY A 86 9.00 -21.86 13.63
C GLY A 86 9.79 -21.52 14.89
N THR A 87 10.54 -22.50 15.37
CA THR A 87 11.40 -22.40 16.57
C THR A 87 12.89 -22.45 16.25
N GLU A 88 13.25 -22.81 15.02
CA GLU A 88 14.65 -22.83 14.59
C GLU A 88 15.13 -21.43 14.19
N PHE A 89 16.21 -20.99 14.83
CA PHE A 89 16.76 -19.64 14.66
C PHE A 89 17.00 -19.26 13.20
N LEU A 90 17.66 -20.14 12.43
CA LEU A 90 18.02 -19.86 11.05
C LEU A 90 16.80 -19.73 10.14
N ASN A 91 15.81 -20.62 10.32
CA ASN A 91 14.56 -20.59 9.56
C ASN A 91 13.74 -19.32 9.83
N VAL A 92 13.61 -18.94 11.11
CA VAL A 92 12.87 -17.75 11.52
C VAL A 92 13.60 -16.46 11.11
N ALA A 93 14.91 -16.39 11.29
CA ALA A 93 15.73 -15.27 10.81
C ALA A 93 15.63 -15.10 9.29
N TYR A 94 15.64 -16.21 8.54
CA TYR A 94 15.40 -16.21 7.11
C TYR A 94 14.01 -15.67 6.78
N GLY A 95 12.96 -16.15 7.45
CA GLY A 95 11.59 -15.65 7.31
C GLY A 95 11.49 -14.14 7.49
N TYR A 96 11.98 -13.59 8.61
CA TYR A 96 11.94 -12.15 8.88
C TYR A 96 12.77 -11.34 7.87
N THR A 97 13.90 -11.87 7.41
CA THR A 97 14.73 -11.23 6.37
C THR A 97 14.01 -11.19 5.03
N MET A 98 13.37 -12.30 4.63
CA MET A 98 12.63 -12.36 3.37
C MET A 98 11.37 -11.48 3.40
N LEU A 99 10.67 -11.37 4.54
CA LEU A 99 9.59 -10.40 4.69
C LEU A 99 10.08 -8.95 4.60
N LEU A 100 11.28 -8.66 5.14
CA LEU A 100 11.92 -7.36 4.96
C LEU A 100 12.17 -7.07 3.48
N ILE A 101 12.67 -8.04 2.72
CA ILE A 101 12.89 -7.91 1.27
C ILE A 101 11.57 -7.70 0.52
N VAL A 102 10.56 -8.55 0.74
CA VAL A 102 9.27 -8.47 0.06
C VAL A 102 8.56 -7.15 0.39
N GLY A 103 8.55 -6.73 1.65
CA GLY A 103 7.99 -5.44 2.05
C GLY A 103 8.75 -4.27 1.45
N GLY A 104 10.07 -4.43 1.33
CA GLY A 104 10.95 -3.49 0.63
C GLY A 104 10.59 -3.35 -0.84
N LEU A 105 10.31 -4.45 -1.53
CA LEU A 105 9.90 -4.44 -2.93
C LEU A 105 8.56 -3.73 -3.15
N TYR A 106 7.55 -4.01 -2.31
CA TYR A 106 6.29 -3.27 -2.31
C TYR A 106 6.52 -1.76 -2.19
N GLY A 107 7.29 -1.36 -1.16
CA GLY A 107 7.60 0.04 -0.90
C GLY A 107 8.41 0.69 -2.02
N PHE A 108 9.40 0.00 -2.58
CA PHE A 108 10.27 0.53 -3.63
C PHE A 108 9.50 0.84 -4.90
N MET A 109 8.69 -0.10 -5.39
CA MET A 109 7.91 0.08 -6.61
C MET A 109 6.80 1.11 -6.41
N GLY A 110 6.07 1.02 -5.29
CA GLY A 110 5.02 1.96 -4.92
C GLY A 110 5.52 3.40 -4.76
N GLY A 111 6.56 3.59 -3.94
CA GLY A 111 7.19 4.89 -3.72
C GLY A 111 7.92 5.42 -4.94
N GLY A 112 8.55 4.56 -5.74
CA GLY A 112 9.28 4.95 -6.95
C GLY A 112 8.40 5.47 -8.07
N LEU A 113 7.29 4.77 -8.38
CA LEU A 113 6.36 5.24 -9.41
C LEU A 113 5.59 6.49 -8.98
N LEU A 114 5.19 6.59 -7.70
CA LEU A 114 4.62 7.83 -7.17
C LEU A 114 5.64 8.98 -7.24
N GLY A 115 6.86 8.73 -6.76
CA GLY A 115 7.95 9.70 -6.76
C GLY A 115 8.28 10.22 -8.15
N LEU A 116 8.23 9.37 -9.18
CA LEU A 116 8.35 9.77 -10.58
C LEU A 116 7.27 10.77 -10.98
N GLY A 117 6.02 10.48 -10.62
CA GLY A 117 4.89 11.37 -10.85
C GLY A 117 5.07 12.73 -10.18
N LEU A 118 5.57 12.75 -8.95
CA LEU A 118 5.83 13.97 -8.18
C LEU A 118 7.02 14.78 -8.71
N GLU A 119 8.06 14.11 -9.22
CA GLU A 119 9.28 14.77 -9.72
C GLU A 119 9.13 15.27 -11.16
N SER A 120 8.18 14.73 -11.92
CA SER A 120 7.90 15.12 -13.30
C SER A 120 7.62 16.61 -13.43
N SER A 121 8.33 17.28 -14.33
CA SER A 121 8.20 18.70 -14.63
C SER A 121 8.30 18.97 -16.14
N GLU A 122 8.11 20.23 -16.57
CA GLU A 122 8.20 20.58 -18.00
C GLU A 122 9.57 20.29 -18.60
N ASP A 123 10.63 20.53 -17.84
CA ASP A 123 12.03 20.24 -18.18
C ASP A 123 12.39 18.76 -18.03
N LYS A 124 11.52 17.94 -17.43
CA LYS A 124 11.85 16.56 -17.07
C LYS A 124 10.63 15.64 -17.12
N LYS A 125 10.40 15.07 -18.30
CA LYS A 125 9.27 14.19 -18.62
C LYS A 125 9.63 12.72 -18.42
N ILE A 126 8.63 11.91 -18.09
CA ILE A 126 8.78 10.46 -17.98
C ILE A 126 8.52 9.83 -19.36
N ASP A 127 9.43 8.97 -19.78
CA ASP A 127 9.22 8.03 -20.89
C ASP A 127 8.67 6.71 -20.35
N PHE A 128 7.33 6.65 -20.21
CA PHE A 128 6.63 5.47 -19.70
C PHE A 128 6.84 4.20 -20.55
N PRO A 129 6.75 4.24 -21.89
CA PRO A 129 7.06 3.09 -22.72
C PRO A 129 8.44 2.49 -22.44
N THR A 130 9.49 3.32 -22.39
CA THR A 130 10.85 2.86 -22.09
C THR A 130 10.95 2.31 -20.68
N LEU A 131 10.39 3.00 -19.68
CA LEU A 131 10.40 2.55 -18.29
C LEU A 131 9.73 1.18 -18.13
N PHE A 132 8.49 1.02 -18.61
CA PHE A 132 7.76 -0.23 -18.46
C PHE A 132 8.40 -1.38 -19.24
N THR A 133 8.97 -1.10 -20.43
CA THR A 133 9.75 -2.09 -21.18
C THR A 133 10.97 -2.55 -20.41
N GLN A 134 11.72 -1.62 -19.80
CA GLN A 134 12.89 -1.95 -18.97
C GLN A 134 12.50 -2.74 -17.72
N MET A 135 11.39 -2.36 -17.05
CA MET A 135 10.88 -3.10 -15.89
C MET A 135 10.44 -4.52 -16.26
N LEU A 136 9.74 -4.70 -17.38
CA LEU A 136 9.32 -6.02 -17.86
C LEU A 136 10.54 -6.88 -18.23
N ALA A 137 11.49 -6.33 -18.98
CA ALA A 137 12.72 -7.03 -19.36
C ALA A 137 13.56 -7.41 -18.13
N GLY A 138 13.71 -6.48 -17.17
CA GLY A 138 14.39 -6.75 -15.90
C GLY A 138 13.70 -7.84 -15.09
N GLY A 139 12.37 -7.80 -14.98
CA GLY A 139 11.61 -8.82 -14.28
C GLY A 139 11.75 -10.20 -14.93
N TRP A 140 11.63 -10.29 -16.25
CA TRP A 140 11.82 -11.55 -16.96
C TRP A 140 13.24 -12.10 -16.81
N LEU A 141 14.27 -11.24 -16.96
CA LEU A 141 15.67 -11.64 -16.83
C LEU A 141 15.98 -12.20 -15.45
N PHE A 142 15.57 -11.52 -14.38
CA PHE A 142 15.83 -11.97 -13.01
C PHE A 142 15.03 -13.21 -12.66
N TRP A 143 13.77 -13.31 -13.08
CA TRP A 143 13.00 -14.52 -12.86
C TRP A 143 13.60 -15.72 -13.60
N GLY A 144 13.98 -15.56 -14.88
CA GLY A 144 14.67 -16.59 -15.65
C GLY A 144 15.98 -17.04 -15.00
N LEU A 145 16.84 -16.09 -14.62
CA LEU A 145 18.14 -16.41 -14.02
C LEU A 145 18.02 -16.99 -12.61
N VAL A 146 17.30 -16.31 -11.71
CA VAL A 146 17.26 -16.66 -10.29
C VAL A 146 16.42 -17.92 -10.05
N ILE A 147 15.31 -18.09 -10.78
CA ILE A 147 14.39 -19.19 -10.55
C ILE A 147 14.68 -20.39 -11.45
N PHE A 148 14.81 -20.21 -12.78
CA PHE A 148 15.05 -21.37 -13.67
C PHE A 148 16.48 -21.84 -13.66
N GLN A 149 17.45 -20.92 -13.69
CA GLN A 149 18.85 -21.30 -13.85
C GLN A 149 19.52 -21.64 -12.52
N LEU A 150 19.18 -20.92 -11.44
CA LEU A 150 19.82 -21.07 -10.13
C LEU A 150 18.94 -21.82 -9.11
N GLU A 151 17.65 -21.98 -9.37
CA GLU A 151 16.69 -22.63 -8.46
C GLU A 151 16.69 -22.00 -7.06
N TRP A 152 16.91 -20.68 -6.97
CA TRP A 152 16.89 -19.95 -5.71
C TRP A 152 15.46 -19.64 -5.31
N LEU A 153 14.78 -20.64 -4.76
CA LEU A 153 13.38 -20.56 -4.35
C LEU A 153 13.25 -19.93 -2.95
N MET A 154 12.42 -18.90 -2.84
CA MET A 154 12.09 -18.23 -1.57
C MET A 154 10.81 -18.82 -0.95
N THR A 155 9.81 -19.14 -1.76
CA THR A 155 8.44 -19.47 -1.34
C THR A 155 7.91 -20.83 -1.84
N PRO A 156 8.72 -21.89 -2.02
CA PRO A 156 8.22 -23.15 -2.60
C PRO A 156 7.09 -23.76 -1.74
N PRO A 157 6.05 -24.37 -2.32
CA PRO A 157 5.79 -24.58 -3.75
C PRO A 157 4.98 -23.43 -4.40
N ARG A 158 4.92 -22.25 -3.78
CA ARG A 158 4.15 -21.10 -4.30
C ARG A 158 4.94 -20.34 -5.38
N SER A 159 4.27 -19.35 -5.96
CA SER A 159 4.82 -18.51 -7.03
C SER A 159 6.06 -17.72 -6.59
N GLU A 160 7.14 -17.84 -7.36
CA GLU A 160 8.42 -17.15 -7.15
C GLU A 160 8.50 -15.80 -7.89
N LEU A 161 7.37 -15.15 -8.15
CA LEU A 161 7.32 -13.85 -8.84
C LEU A 161 7.99 -12.70 -8.05
N TRP A 162 8.41 -12.92 -6.80
CA TRP A 162 9.28 -11.99 -6.09
C TRP A 162 10.58 -11.70 -6.87
N ALA A 163 11.12 -12.69 -7.59
CA ALA A 163 12.33 -12.50 -8.40
C ALA A 163 12.06 -11.58 -9.60
N ALA A 164 10.88 -11.70 -10.21
CA ALA A 164 10.45 -10.79 -11.26
C ALA A 164 10.25 -9.35 -10.72
N CYS A 165 9.61 -9.21 -9.56
CA CYS A 165 9.45 -7.91 -8.90
C CYS A 165 10.81 -7.30 -8.51
N PHE A 166 11.77 -8.11 -8.07
CA PHE A 166 13.13 -7.67 -7.78
C PHE A 166 13.85 -7.15 -9.03
N GLY A 167 13.79 -7.89 -10.14
CA GLY A 167 14.33 -7.43 -11.42
C GLY A 167 13.69 -6.14 -11.93
N ALA A 168 12.36 -6.03 -11.81
CA ALA A 168 11.62 -4.81 -12.16
C ALA A 168 12.02 -3.63 -11.26
N ALA A 169 12.26 -3.87 -9.96
CA ALA A 169 12.73 -2.85 -9.02
C ALA A 169 14.15 -2.37 -9.36
N ILE A 170 15.06 -3.26 -9.76
CA ILE A 170 16.41 -2.90 -10.23
C ILE A 170 16.33 -2.06 -11.51
N ALA A 171 15.51 -2.46 -12.47
CA ALA A 171 15.31 -1.70 -13.70
C ALA A 171 14.71 -0.31 -13.44
N LEU A 172 13.73 -0.21 -12.53
CA LEU A 172 13.20 1.06 -12.07
C LEU A 172 14.32 1.90 -11.42
N ALA A 173 15.07 1.35 -10.47
CA ALA A 173 16.17 2.05 -9.80
C ALA A 173 17.19 2.62 -10.81
N TRP A 174 17.58 1.80 -11.79
CA TRP A 174 18.49 2.19 -12.84
C TRP A 174 17.92 3.31 -13.72
N TYR A 175 16.66 3.21 -14.14
CA TYR A 175 15.97 4.27 -14.88
C TYR A 175 15.94 5.58 -14.08
N LEU A 176 15.55 5.51 -12.80
CA LEU A 176 15.50 6.68 -11.92
C LEU A 176 16.87 7.35 -11.80
N TYR A 177 17.93 6.56 -11.66
CA TYR A 177 19.29 7.07 -11.56
C TYR A 177 19.78 7.69 -12.88
N ARG A 178 19.64 6.96 -14.00
CA ARG A 178 20.13 7.36 -15.33
C ARG A 178 19.45 8.63 -15.84
N GLU A 179 18.13 8.70 -15.69
CA GLU A 179 17.34 9.88 -16.09
C GLU A 179 17.35 10.99 -15.02
N GLY A 180 18.13 10.80 -13.95
CA GLY A 180 18.38 11.77 -12.90
C GLY A 180 17.22 12.01 -11.93
N PHE A 181 16.18 11.17 -11.90
CA PHE A 181 15.05 11.21 -10.95
C PHE A 181 15.45 10.82 -9.53
N TYR A 182 16.41 11.55 -8.95
CA TYR A 182 16.99 11.22 -7.64
C TYR A 182 16.01 11.40 -6.48
N LYS A 183 14.99 12.26 -6.62
CA LYS A 183 13.98 12.44 -5.55
C LYS A 183 13.00 11.28 -5.58
N ALA A 184 12.60 10.83 -6.77
CA ALA A 184 11.83 9.62 -6.93
C ALA A 184 12.58 8.39 -6.38
N LEU A 185 13.88 8.27 -6.68
CA LEU A 185 14.73 7.20 -6.15
C LEU A 185 14.80 7.24 -4.62
N ARG A 186 14.88 8.45 -4.04
CA ARG A 186 14.84 8.64 -2.59
C ARG A 186 13.49 8.23 -2.00
N VAL A 187 12.38 8.59 -2.63
CA VAL A 187 11.04 8.14 -2.20
C VAL A 187 10.93 6.62 -2.28
N ALA A 188 11.42 6.00 -3.36
CA ALA A 188 11.48 4.54 -3.49
C ALA A 188 12.27 3.90 -2.34
N ALA A 189 13.48 4.39 -2.06
CA ALA A 189 14.36 3.82 -1.04
C ALA A 189 13.78 3.93 0.38
N TYR A 190 13.19 5.06 0.75
CA TYR A 190 12.57 5.22 2.08
C TYR A 190 11.23 4.50 2.20
N ALA A 191 10.44 4.45 1.14
CA ALA A 191 9.23 3.62 1.12
C ALA A 191 9.59 2.13 1.23
N ALA A 192 10.67 1.69 0.59
CA ALA A 192 11.22 0.33 0.73
C ALA A 192 11.70 0.05 2.16
N LEU A 193 12.45 0.98 2.76
CA LEU A 193 12.88 0.86 4.15
C LEU A 193 11.68 0.73 5.10
N GLY A 194 10.68 1.60 4.93
CA GLY A 194 9.46 1.58 5.72
C GLY A 194 8.63 0.32 5.50
N GLY A 195 8.38 -0.06 4.25
CA GLY A 195 7.59 -1.24 3.91
C GLY A 195 8.26 -2.55 4.34
N GLY A 196 9.58 -2.65 4.16
CA GLY A 196 10.37 -3.81 4.57
C GLY A 196 10.40 -3.99 6.08
N PHE A 197 10.77 -2.93 6.80
CA PHE A 197 10.70 -2.95 8.27
C PHE A 197 9.28 -3.25 8.76
N GLY A 198 8.28 -2.58 8.20
CA GLY A 198 6.87 -2.75 8.59
C GLY A 198 6.34 -4.16 8.37
N PHE A 199 6.76 -4.83 7.30
CA PHE A 199 6.31 -6.20 7.04
C PHE A 199 6.96 -7.19 8.02
N SER A 200 8.27 -7.11 8.18
CA SER A 200 9.03 -7.98 9.08
C SER A 200 8.58 -7.78 10.53
N PHE A 201 8.52 -6.53 11.00
CA PHE A 201 8.08 -6.19 12.33
C PHE A 201 6.59 -6.47 12.56
N GLY A 202 5.74 -6.20 11.56
CA GLY A 202 4.33 -6.55 11.60
C GLY A 202 4.10 -8.04 11.77
N ASN A 203 4.91 -8.87 11.10
CA ASN A 203 4.80 -10.32 11.24
C ASN A 203 5.33 -10.81 12.59
N PHE A 204 6.36 -10.17 13.15
CA PHE A 204 6.77 -10.43 14.52
C PHE A 204 5.64 -10.15 15.53
N ILE A 205 4.94 -9.03 15.38
CA ILE A 205 3.73 -8.74 16.18
C ILE A 205 2.68 -9.83 15.96
N GLN A 206 2.46 -10.26 14.72
CA GLN A 206 1.51 -11.33 14.41
C GLN A 206 1.87 -12.66 15.10
N THR A 207 3.15 -13.03 15.09
CA THR A 207 3.65 -14.25 15.75
C THR A 207 3.44 -14.17 17.26
N LEU A 208 3.83 -13.05 17.90
CA LEU A 208 3.62 -12.86 19.33
C LEU A 208 2.14 -12.82 19.73
N GLY A 209 1.30 -12.13 18.95
CA GLY A 209 -0.14 -12.09 19.18
C GLY A 209 -0.80 -13.45 18.99
N SER A 210 -0.31 -14.26 18.04
CA SER A 210 -0.75 -15.65 17.88
C SER A 210 -0.32 -16.51 19.08
N ALA A 211 0.90 -16.33 19.58
CA ALA A 211 1.45 -17.07 20.72
C ALA A 211 0.76 -16.73 22.05
N SER A 212 0.23 -15.51 22.20
CA SER A 212 -0.46 -15.09 23.42
C SER A 212 -1.84 -15.74 23.60
N GLY A 213 -2.36 -16.46 22.60
CA GLY A 213 -3.68 -17.10 22.65
C GLY A 213 -4.87 -16.15 22.48
N TYR A 214 -4.63 -14.85 22.23
CA TYR A 214 -5.71 -13.90 21.96
C TYR A 214 -6.27 -14.14 20.55
N ILE A 215 -7.55 -14.50 20.47
CA ILE A 215 -8.25 -14.73 19.20
C ILE A 215 -8.54 -13.36 18.57
N TYR A 216 -7.64 -12.93 17.70
CA TYR A 216 -7.75 -11.69 16.94
C TYR A 216 -7.17 -11.90 15.54
N ASN A 217 -7.57 -11.08 14.57
CA ASN A 217 -7.00 -11.11 13.23
C ASN A 217 -5.61 -10.45 13.20
N TRP A 218 -4.62 -11.15 13.74
CA TRP A 218 -3.23 -10.71 13.79
C TRP A 218 -2.58 -10.57 12.40
N TRP A 219 -3.11 -11.27 11.39
CA TRP A 219 -2.71 -11.07 9.99
C TRP A 219 -3.00 -9.65 9.53
N ASN A 220 -4.19 -9.14 9.82
CA ASN A 220 -4.57 -7.78 9.47
C ASN A 220 -3.73 -6.73 10.24
N VAL A 221 -3.26 -7.04 11.46
CA VAL A 221 -2.30 -6.19 12.20
C VAL A 221 -0.94 -6.12 11.49
N MET A 222 -0.44 -7.25 11.01
CA MET A 222 0.78 -7.28 10.18
C MET A 222 0.61 -6.44 8.92
N GLU A 223 -0.49 -6.61 8.19
CA GLU A 223 -0.75 -5.84 6.97
C GLU A 223 -0.86 -4.34 7.27
N PHE A 224 -1.62 -3.95 8.30
CA PHE A 224 -1.68 -2.56 8.75
C PHE A 224 -0.28 -1.99 9.04
N THR A 225 0.57 -2.75 9.73
CA THR A 225 1.93 -2.32 10.13
C THR A 225 2.82 -2.10 8.90
N LEU A 226 2.74 -2.99 7.91
CA LEU A 226 3.43 -2.83 6.62
C LEU A 226 3.01 -1.51 5.96
N GLY A 227 1.70 -1.28 5.79
CA GLY A 227 1.20 -0.06 5.16
C GLY A 227 1.55 1.20 5.94
N PHE A 228 1.47 1.13 7.27
CA PHE A 228 1.79 2.24 8.16
C PHE A 228 3.25 2.66 8.03
N CYS A 229 4.19 1.72 8.17
CA CYS A 229 5.62 2.02 8.06
C CYS A 229 6.02 2.39 6.62
N GLY A 230 5.44 1.74 5.61
CA GLY A 230 5.65 2.10 4.20
C GLY A 230 5.18 3.52 3.90
N GLY A 231 4.02 3.91 4.42
CA GLY A 231 3.46 5.25 4.28
C GLY A 231 4.29 6.30 5.00
N LEU A 232 4.79 5.96 6.20
CA LEU A 232 5.71 6.80 6.97
C LEU A 232 7.02 7.06 6.20
N GLY A 233 7.65 6.02 5.65
CA GLY A 233 8.87 6.14 4.87
C GLY A 233 8.67 6.98 3.61
N MET A 234 7.59 6.71 2.87
CA MET A 234 7.21 7.47 1.69
C MET A 234 6.99 8.96 2.02
N ALA A 235 6.21 9.26 3.06
CA ALA A 235 5.94 10.62 3.50
C ALA A 235 7.19 11.34 4.01
N TYR A 236 8.09 10.62 4.71
CA TYR A 236 9.36 11.17 5.16
C TYR A 236 10.19 11.67 3.98
N ALA A 237 10.37 10.85 2.95
CA ALA A 237 11.13 11.23 1.77
C ALA A 237 10.46 12.37 0.99
N VAL A 238 9.14 12.35 0.85
CA VAL A 238 8.41 13.45 0.18
C VAL A 238 8.59 14.76 0.96
N LYS A 239 8.37 14.75 2.26
CA LYS A 239 8.46 15.93 3.12
C LYS A 239 9.86 16.54 3.21
N THR A 240 10.89 15.71 3.13
CA THR A 240 12.29 16.14 3.25
C THR A 240 12.98 16.34 1.89
N SER A 241 12.23 16.31 0.79
CA SER A 241 12.73 16.59 -0.56
C SER A 241 12.21 17.92 -1.08
N ASN A 242 13.02 18.60 -1.89
CA ASN A 242 12.59 19.83 -2.56
C ASN A 242 11.94 19.49 -3.89
N TRP A 243 10.72 19.96 -4.14
CA TRP A 243 9.96 19.60 -5.33
C TRP A 243 9.74 20.82 -6.23
N LYS A 244 10.11 20.73 -7.51
CA LYS A 244 9.75 21.74 -8.52
C LYS A 244 8.24 21.72 -8.77
N THR A 245 7.72 22.74 -9.45
CA THR A 245 6.33 22.69 -9.95
C THR A 245 6.19 21.52 -10.91
N SER A 246 5.20 20.68 -10.65
CA SER A 246 4.95 19.49 -11.45
C SER A 246 4.40 19.85 -12.83
N LEU A 247 4.66 18.99 -13.81
CA LEU A 247 4.11 19.10 -15.16
C LEU A 247 2.58 19.11 -15.10
N LYS A 248 1.94 20.10 -15.72
CA LYS A 248 0.49 20.11 -15.87
C LYS A 248 0.06 18.84 -16.62
N PRO A 249 -0.74 17.96 -16.00
CA PRO A 249 -1.07 16.67 -16.59
C PRO A 249 -1.94 16.85 -17.83
N SER A 250 -1.77 15.97 -18.80
CA SER A 250 -2.71 15.84 -19.92
C SER A 250 -4.12 15.55 -19.38
N LYS A 251 -5.14 16.22 -19.93
CA LYS A 251 -6.55 15.98 -19.59
C LYS A 251 -6.90 14.49 -19.78
N THR A 252 -6.44 13.89 -20.88
CA THR A 252 -6.64 12.48 -21.19
C THR A 252 -5.99 11.57 -20.15
N ALA A 253 -4.76 11.87 -19.75
CA ALA A 253 -4.05 11.07 -18.75
C ALA A 253 -4.78 11.06 -17.39
N ASN A 254 -5.28 12.21 -16.94
CA ASN A 254 -6.06 12.27 -15.70
C ASN A 254 -7.39 11.53 -15.81
N TRP A 255 -8.10 11.62 -16.95
CA TRP A 255 -9.34 10.89 -17.15
C TRP A 255 -9.15 9.38 -17.18
N LEU A 256 -8.13 8.90 -17.90
CA LEU A 256 -7.76 7.48 -17.91
C LEU A 256 -7.36 7.01 -16.50
N ALA A 257 -6.57 7.80 -15.78
CA ALA A 257 -6.16 7.48 -14.42
C ALA A 257 -7.35 7.46 -13.43
N LEU A 258 -8.29 8.39 -13.58
CA LEU A 258 -9.51 8.42 -12.78
C LEU A 258 -10.35 7.17 -13.03
N LEU A 259 -10.61 6.81 -14.30
CA LEU A 259 -11.36 5.60 -14.65
C LEU A 259 -10.62 4.33 -14.20
N PHE A 260 -9.30 4.30 -14.28
CA PHE A 260 -8.52 3.17 -13.80
C PHE A 260 -8.68 2.97 -12.28
N VAL A 261 -8.46 4.01 -11.49
CA VAL A 261 -8.47 3.92 -10.02
C VAL A 261 -9.88 3.79 -9.44
N PHE A 262 -10.86 4.51 -9.99
CA PHE A 262 -12.21 4.60 -9.41
C PHE A 262 -13.24 3.71 -10.08
N PHE A 263 -12.91 3.11 -11.24
CA PHE A 263 -13.77 2.13 -11.91
C PHE A 263 -13.07 0.80 -12.12
N ALA A 264 -11.95 0.74 -12.87
CA ALA A 264 -11.35 -0.53 -13.27
C ALA A 264 -10.89 -1.37 -12.07
N VAL A 265 -10.10 -0.79 -11.16
CA VAL A 265 -9.61 -1.49 -9.96
C VAL A 265 -10.77 -1.98 -9.07
N PRO A 266 -11.73 -1.11 -8.67
CA PRO A 266 -12.98 -1.51 -8.01
C PRO A 266 -13.80 -2.59 -8.71
N ALA A 267 -13.99 -2.47 -10.02
CA ALA A 267 -14.78 -3.41 -10.81
C ALA A 267 -14.11 -4.79 -10.84
N THR A 268 -12.78 -4.85 -10.94
CA THR A 268 -12.07 -6.12 -10.85
C THR A 268 -12.18 -6.73 -9.46
N ASN A 269 -12.08 -5.94 -8.38
CA ASN A 269 -12.33 -6.42 -7.03
C ASN A 269 -13.76 -6.94 -6.85
N TYR A 270 -14.76 -6.27 -7.45
CA TYR A 270 -16.14 -6.74 -7.48
C TYR A 270 -16.25 -8.12 -8.16
N ILE A 271 -15.73 -8.24 -9.38
CA ILE A 271 -15.81 -9.47 -10.18
C ILE A 271 -15.10 -10.64 -9.49
N THR A 272 -13.97 -10.38 -8.85
CA THR A 272 -13.13 -11.42 -8.23
C THR A 272 -13.56 -11.80 -6.83
N SER A 273 -14.13 -10.87 -6.05
CA SER A 273 -14.42 -11.10 -4.62
C SER A 273 -15.90 -11.40 -4.36
N PHE A 274 -16.82 -10.89 -5.18
CA PHE A 274 -18.28 -11.12 -5.02
C PHE A 274 -18.78 -12.24 -5.95
N ASP A 275 -17.98 -13.30 -6.06
CA ASP A 275 -18.33 -14.46 -6.86
C ASP A 275 -19.39 -15.33 -6.14
N LYS A 276 -20.13 -16.13 -6.93
CA LYS A 276 -21.24 -16.95 -6.42
C LYS A 276 -20.79 -17.94 -5.34
N LYS A 277 -19.59 -18.52 -5.47
CA LYS A 277 -19.07 -19.51 -4.51
C LYS A 277 -18.83 -18.86 -3.16
N HIS A 278 -18.14 -17.72 -3.14
CA HIS A 278 -17.86 -16.99 -1.90
C HIS A 278 -19.16 -16.56 -1.19
N LEU A 279 -20.10 -15.97 -1.93
CA LEU A 279 -21.36 -15.49 -1.37
C LEU A 279 -22.28 -16.62 -0.91
N THR A 280 -22.28 -17.77 -1.58
CA THR A 280 -22.98 -18.98 -1.10
C THR A 280 -22.39 -19.47 0.22
N GLN A 281 -21.06 -19.46 0.35
CA GLN A 281 -20.40 -19.86 1.60
C GLN A 281 -20.69 -18.88 2.75
N LEU A 282 -20.71 -17.57 2.45
CA LEU A 282 -21.15 -16.56 3.40
C LEU A 282 -22.59 -16.78 3.86
N ALA A 283 -23.52 -17.04 2.91
CA ALA A 283 -24.92 -17.29 3.21
C ALA A 283 -25.10 -18.52 4.12
N ALA A 284 -24.35 -19.58 3.86
CA ALA A 284 -24.34 -20.79 4.69
C ALA A 284 -23.84 -20.49 6.11
N ASN A 285 -22.74 -19.74 6.25
CA ASN A 285 -22.19 -19.34 7.54
C ASN A 285 -23.17 -18.46 8.35
N LEU A 286 -23.95 -17.63 7.65
CA LEU A 286 -24.98 -16.78 8.23
C LEU A 286 -26.34 -17.49 8.41
N LYS A 287 -26.43 -18.78 8.06
CA LYS A 287 -27.66 -19.59 8.12
C LYS A 287 -28.85 -18.97 7.37
N ILE A 288 -28.58 -18.35 6.22
CA ILE A 288 -29.60 -17.73 5.37
C ILE A 288 -30.34 -18.82 4.58
N GLN A 289 -31.67 -18.87 4.71
CA GLN A 289 -32.49 -19.90 4.06
C GLN A 289 -32.52 -19.76 2.53
N ASN A 290 -32.73 -18.55 2.01
CA ASN A 290 -32.78 -18.28 0.57
C ASN A 290 -31.43 -17.79 0.05
N VAL A 291 -30.51 -18.74 -0.14
CA VAL A 291 -29.13 -18.47 -0.58
C VAL A 291 -29.10 -17.79 -1.96
N GLU A 292 -29.91 -18.26 -2.91
CA GLU A 292 -29.87 -17.71 -4.27
C GLU A 292 -30.29 -16.23 -4.30
N GLN A 293 -31.36 -15.89 -3.59
CA GLN A 293 -31.82 -14.50 -3.50
C GLN A 293 -30.79 -13.63 -2.77
N PHE A 294 -30.17 -14.15 -1.71
CA PHE A 294 -29.11 -13.44 -0.98
C PHE A 294 -27.93 -13.11 -1.89
N VAL A 295 -27.42 -14.08 -2.65
CA VAL A 295 -26.30 -13.87 -3.57
C VAL A 295 -26.63 -12.79 -4.60
N LYS A 296 -27.81 -12.86 -5.25
CA LYS A 296 -28.26 -11.87 -6.24
C LYS A 296 -28.38 -10.47 -5.63
N ASN A 297 -29.00 -10.37 -4.46
CA ASN A 297 -29.16 -9.09 -3.75
C ASN A 297 -27.80 -8.49 -3.38
N GLN A 298 -26.88 -9.30 -2.85
CA GLN A 298 -25.56 -8.83 -2.46
C GLN A 298 -24.78 -8.31 -3.67
N GLN A 299 -24.76 -9.05 -4.77
CA GLN A 299 -24.13 -8.59 -6.02
C GLN A 299 -24.75 -7.29 -6.55
N LEU A 300 -26.08 -7.19 -6.55
CA LEU A 300 -26.78 -5.99 -6.99
C LEU A 300 -26.45 -4.78 -6.12
N ILE A 301 -26.51 -4.91 -4.80
CA ILE A 301 -26.17 -3.84 -3.85
C ILE A 301 -24.75 -3.35 -4.10
N VAL A 302 -23.80 -4.27 -4.22
CA VAL A 302 -22.38 -3.96 -4.42
C VAL A 302 -22.15 -3.27 -5.78
N ALA A 303 -22.85 -3.70 -6.83
CA ALA A 303 -22.81 -3.07 -8.15
C ALA A 303 -23.39 -1.65 -8.14
N LEU A 304 -24.50 -1.41 -7.43
CA LEU A 304 -25.10 -0.08 -7.27
C LEU A 304 -24.18 0.85 -6.47
N VAL A 305 -23.55 0.34 -5.41
CA VAL A 305 -22.55 1.08 -4.63
C VAL A 305 -21.37 1.46 -5.52
N LEU A 306 -20.80 0.53 -6.29
CA LEU A 306 -19.73 0.81 -7.25
C LEU A 306 -20.14 1.91 -8.23
N LEU A 307 -21.31 1.79 -8.86
CA LEU A 307 -21.81 2.78 -9.82
C LEU A 307 -21.96 4.16 -9.19
N PHE A 308 -22.49 4.24 -7.97
CA PHE A 308 -22.61 5.48 -7.22
C PHE A 308 -21.25 6.17 -7.01
N PHE A 309 -20.22 5.44 -6.56
CA PHE A 309 -18.89 6.02 -6.34
C PHE A 309 -18.17 6.41 -7.63
N VAL A 310 -18.38 5.66 -8.72
CA VAL A 310 -17.89 6.03 -10.06
C VAL A 310 -18.53 7.34 -10.52
N ILE A 311 -19.85 7.46 -10.44
CA ILE A 311 -20.57 8.67 -10.83
C ILE A 311 -20.16 9.85 -9.94
N ALA A 312 -20.03 9.64 -8.63
CA ALA A 312 -19.62 10.67 -7.68
C ALA A 312 -18.19 11.17 -7.99
N SER A 313 -17.22 10.27 -8.19
CA SER A 313 -15.84 10.65 -8.51
C SER A 313 -15.73 11.39 -9.85
N ILE A 314 -16.44 10.94 -10.88
CA ILE A 314 -16.53 11.63 -12.18
C ILE A 314 -17.15 13.02 -12.01
N SER A 315 -18.23 13.14 -11.24
CA SER A 315 -18.94 14.40 -11.03
C SER A 315 -18.08 15.41 -10.27
N GLN A 316 -17.41 14.98 -9.19
CA GLN A 316 -16.47 15.81 -8.44
C GLN A 316 -15.28 16.24 -9.30
N TRP A 317 -14.74 15.34 -10.13
CA TRP A 317 -13.66 15.68 -11.05
C TRP A 317 -14.08 16.69 -12.12
N LYS A 318 -15.28 16.55 -12.71
CA LYS A 318 -15.84 17.55 -13.64
C LYS A 318 -16.06 18.90 -12.97
N ALA A 319 -16.60 18.90 -11.75
CA ALA A 319 -16.81 20.12 -10.99
C ALA A 319 -15.48 20.83 -10.70
N PHE A 320 -14.45 20.08 -10.32
CA PHE A 320 -13.09 20.58 -10.14
C PHE A 320 -12.54 21.21 -11.42
N GLN A 321 -12.68 20.56 -12.57
CA GLN A 321 -12.19 21.08 -13.86
C GLN A 321 -12.85 22.39 -14.31
N LYS A 322 -14.04 22.72 -13.79
CA LYS A 322 -14.75 23.96 -14.09
C LYS A 322 -14.31 25.14 -13.21
N GLN A 323 -13.51 24.92 -12.17
CA GLN A 323 -13.04 25.98 -11.28
C GLN A 323 -11.91 26.78 -11.94
N ASP A 324 -11.99 28.11 -11.91
CA ASP A 324 -10.95 29.00 -12.44
C ASP A 324 -9.67 29.02 -11.59
N LYS A 325 -9.80 28.79 -10.28
CA LYS A 325 -8.69 28.68 -9.33
C LYS A 325 -8.75 27.33 -8.62
N HIS A 326 -7.65 26.59 -8.69
CA HIS A 326 -7.51 25.28 -8.03
C HIS A 326 -6.77 25.35 -6.68
N GLU A 327 -6.41 26.55 -6.23
CA GLU A 327 -5.80 26.75 -4.91
C GLU A 327 -6.79 26.34 -3.80
N ASN A 328 -6.33 25.52 -2.86
CA ASN A 328 -7.13 24.95 -1.77
C ASN A 328 -8.32 24.07 -2.22
N SER A 329 -8.30 23.53 -3.44
CA SER A 329 -9.38 22.63 -3.87
C SER A 329 -9.42 21.35 -3.03
N PRO A 330 -10.60 20.93 -2.53
CA PRO A 330 -10.77 19.69 -1.78
C PRO A 330 -10.82 18.44 -2.67
N ILE A 331 -10.46 18.50 -3.96
CA ILE A 331 -10.64 17.36 -4.88
C ILE A 331 -9.92 16.09 -4.41
N ALA A 332 -8.64 16.15 -4.02
CA ALA A 332 -7.95 14.95 -3.53
C ALA A 332 -8.53 14.46 -2.20
N VAL A 333 -9.14 15.33 -1.40
CA VAL A 333 -9.84 14.97 -0.16
C VAL A 333 -11.08 14.14 -0.51
N TYR A 334 -11.92 14.62 -1.44
CA TYR A 334 -13.09 13.87 -1.91
C TYR A 334 -12.72 12.53 -2.52
N LEU A 335 -11.67 12.49 -3.35
CA LEU A 335 -11.17 11.27 -3.95
C LEU A 335 -10.65 10.29 -2.89
N LEU A 336 -9.87 10.77 -1.91
CA LEU A 336 -9.33 9.95 -0.83
C LEU A 336 -10.43 9.37 0.07
N PHE A 337 -11.29 10.22 0.63
CA PHE A 337 -12.34 9.74 1.54
C PHE A 337 -13.40 8.93 0.80
N GLY A 338 -13.70 9.29 -0.45
CA GLY A 338 -14.58 8.51 -1.32
C GLY A 338 -14.06 7.10 -1.54
N ILE A 339 -12.79 6.95 -1.98
CA ILE A 339 -12.21 5.63 -2.22
C ILE A 339 -12.01 4.83 -0.93
N SER A 340 -11.71 5.49 0.19
CA SER A 340 -11.54 4.85 1.49
C SER A 340 -12.86 4.28 2.01
N PHE A 341 -13.90 5.13 2.04
CA PHE A 341 -15.22 4.74 2.53
C PHE A 341 -15.85 3.65 1.66
N TYR A 342 -15.72 3.78 0.34
CA TYR A 342 -16.20 2.79 -0.62
C TYR A 342 -15.63 1.38 -0.36
N TYR A 343 -14.32 1.27 -0.10
CA TYR A 343 -13.68 -0.04 0.13
C TYR A 343 -13.95 -0.61 1.52
N ILE A 344 -14.12 0.23 2.54
CA ILE A 344 -14.60 -0.23 3.84
C ILE A 344 -16.01 -0.82 3.69
N LEU A 345 -16.89 -0.14 2.93
CA LEU A 345 -18.22 -0.64 2.65
C LEU A 345 -18.19 -1.97 1.87
N PHE A 346 -17.30 -2.09 0.88
CA PHE A 346 -17.05 -3.35 0.17
C PHE A 346 -16.60 -4.46 1.13
N ALA A 347 -15.63 -4.20 2.02
CA ALA A 347 -15.15 -5.20 2.97
C ALA A 347 -16.27 -5.65 3.93
N TYR A 348 -17.13 -4.72 4.35
CA TYR A 348 -18.26 -5.01 5.22
C TYR A 348 -19.35 -5.83 4.53
N LEU A 349 -19.63 -5.53 3.27
CA LEU A 349 -20.54 -6.31 2.44
C LEU A 349 -19.98 -7.71 2.16
N LEU A 350 -18.68 -7.82 1.89
CA LEU A 350 -18.02 -9.11 1.62
C LEU A 350 -18.07 -10.05 2.84
N HIS A 351 -17.90 -9.52 4.05
CA HIS A 351 -17.91 -10.32 5.29
C HIS A 351 -19.28 -10.41 5.97
N GLY A 352 -20.31 -9.78 5.40
CA GLY A 352 -21.65 -9.72 5.98
C GLY A 352 -21.68 -9.06 7.35
N LEU A 353 -20.82 -8.07 7.61
CA LEU A 353 -20.70 -7.44 8.93
C LEU A 353 -21.98 -6.72 9.36
N PHE A 354 -22.79 -6.23 8.41
CA PHE A 354 -24.11 -5.64 8.70
C PHE A 354 -25.14 -6.65 9.23
N LEU A 355 -24.85 -7.95 9.07
CA LEU A 355 -25.72 -9.05 9.49
C LEU A 355 -25.23 -9.72 10.77
N LYS A 356 -24.12 -9.26 11.34
CA LYS A 356 -23.53 -9.75 12.58
C LYS A 356 -23.61 -8.67 13.67
N PRO A 357 -23.65 -9.04 14.96
CA PRO A 357 -23.46 -8.09 16.04
C PRO A 357 -22.11 -7.37 15.90
N ILE A 358 -22.05 -6.10 16.28
CA ILE A 358 -20.78 -5.37 16.33
C ILE A 358 -19.99 -5.89 17.55
N ASP A 359 -18.81 -6.44 17.31
CA ASP A 359 -17.85 -6.76 18.34
C ASP A 359 -16.48 -6.14 18.05
N LEU A 360 -15.62 -6.08 19.09
CA LEU A 360 -14.26 -5.55 19.00
C LEU A 360 -13.21 -6.64 18.75
N TYR A 361 -13.64 -7.90 18.58
CA TYR A 361 -12.76 -9.04 18.33
C TYR A 361 -12.40 -9.16 16.84
N HIS A 362 -13.20 -8.55 15.97
CA HIS A 362 -12.90 -8.42 14.55
C HIS A 362 -12.12 -7.15 14.24
N SER A 363 -11.06 -7.29 13.44
CA SER A 363 -10.20 -6.18 13.02
C SER A 363 -10.92 -5.09 12.22
N GLU A 364 -12.00 -5.48 11.55
CA GLU A 364 -12.85 -4.68 10.70
C GLU A 364 -13.61 -3.62 11.51
N SER A 365 -13.86 -3.88 12.80
CA SER A 365 -14.46 -2.91 13.73
C SER A 365 -13.62 -1.62 13.87
N LEU A 366 -12.31 -1.68 13.59
CA LEU A 366 -11.40 -0.54 13.69
C LEU A 366 -11.32 0.29 12.40
N TYR A 367 -11.88 -0.17 11.27
CA TYR A 367 -11.73 0.54 10.00
C TYR A 367 -12.40 1.91 10.01
N VAL A 368 -13.64 1.98 10.50
CA VAL A 368 -14.37 3.26 10.64
C VAL A 368 -13.73 4.17 11.69
N PRO A 369 -13.40 3.71 12.91
CA PRO A 369 -12.65 4.52 13.88
C PRO A 369 -11.34 5.11 13.32
N ILE A 370 -10.55 4.32 12.59
CA ILE A 370 -9.31 4.80 11.97
C ILE A 370 -9.62 5.82 10.87
N LEU A 371 -10.65 5.60 10.04
CA LEU A 371 -11.06 6.57 9.01
C LEU A 371 -11.53 7.90 9.64
N LEU A 372 -12.27 7.84 10.74
CA LEU A 372 -12.70 9.02 11.50
C LEU A 372 -11.51 9.75 12.11
N MET A 373 -10.52 9.03 12.63
CA MET A 373 -9.27 9.61 13.11
C MET A 373 -8.50 10.31 11.97
N ILE A 374 -8.39 9.68 10.80
CA ILE A 374 -7.79 10.28 9.60
C ILE A 374 -8.55 11.55 9.20
N PHE A 375 -9.88 11.52 9.21
CA PHE A 375 -10.72 12.68 8.92
C PHE A 375 -10.50 13.81 9.93
N ALA A 376 -10.48 13.50 11.23
CA ALA A 376 -10.21 14.48 12.28
C ALA A 376 -8.82 15.10 12.13
N LEU A 377 -7.79 14.28 11.87
CA LEU A 377 -6.42 14.75 11.62
C LEU A 377 -6.37 15.73 10.45
N TRP A 378 -7.04 15.42 9.34
CA TRP A 378 -7.15 16.36 8.22
C TRP A 378 -7.93 17.62 8.60
N PHE A 379 -9.12 17.47 9.20
CA PHE A 379 -10.01 18.60 9.50
C PHE A 379 -9.35 19.64 10.42
N PHE A 380 -8.60 19.20 11.43
CA PHE A 380 -7.90 20.09 12.37
C PHE A 380 -6.57 20.66 11.83
N GLN A 381 -6.13 20.22 10.65
CA GLN A 381 -4.87 20.65 10.02
C GLN A 381 -5.08 21.31 8.65
N LYS A 382 -6.27 21.25 8.06
CA LYS A 382 -6.57 21.74 6.69
C LYS A 382 -6.18 23.20 6.43
N ASP A 383 -6.31 24.06 7.43
CA ASP A 383 -6.01 25.51 7.31
C ASP A 383 -4.53 25.83 7.61
N LYS A 384 -3.78 24.84 8.10
CA LYS A 384 -2.36 25.00 8.45
C LYS A 384 -1.53 24.55 7.27
N LYS A 385 -1.08 25.51 6.45
CA LYS A 385 -0.18 25.24 5.32
C LYS A 385 1.11 24.57 5.81
N GLU A 386 1.22 23.25 5.68
CA GLU A 386 2.48 22.53 5.84
C GLU A 386 3.27 22.74 4.54
N ASN A 387 4.23 23.67 4.55
CA ASN A 387 5.11 23.85 3.40
C ASN A 387 6.03 22.63 3.28
N VAL A 388 5.60 21.64 2.49
CA VAL A 388 6.41 20.49 2.02
C VAL A 388 7.69 20.92 1.28
N SER A 389 7.92 22.23 1.10
CA SER A 389 9.06 22.86 0.43
C SER A 389 10.13 23.45 1.36
N LYS A 390 10.00 23.41 2.70
CA LYS A 390 11.07 23.94 3.56
C LYS A 390 12.32 23.08 3.41
N HIS A 391 13.41 23.71 2.96
CA HIS A 391 14.75 23.13 2.74
C HIS A 391 15.32 22.39 3.96
N ILE A 392 14.87 21.17 4.22
CA ILE A 392 15.59 20.25 5.09
C ILE A 392 16.56 19.51 4.17
N LYS A 393 17.79 20.03 4.02
CA LYS A 393 18.87 19.31 3.34
C LYS A 393 19.28 18.12 4.23
N VAL A 394 18.60 16.99 4.09
CA VAL A 394 19.11 15.71 4.59
C VAL A 394 20.17 15.24 3.60
N LYS A 395 21.44 15.28 4.00
CA LYS A 395 22.54 14.77 3.17
C LYS A 395 22.62 13.26 3.35
N GLU A 396 22.12 12.53 2.36
CA GLU A 396 22.25 11.07 2.33
C GLU A 396 23.72 10.69 2.14
N SER A 397 24.21 9.74 2.95
CA SER A 397 25.57 9.22 2.84
C SER A 397 25.54 7.70 2.89
N TRP A 398 26.48 7.05 2.21
CA TRP A 398 26.60 5.58 2.26
C TRP A 398 26.76 5.07 3.69
N ARG A 399 27.41 5.85 4.57
CA ARG A 399 27.56 5.53 6.00
C ARG A 399 26.22 5.47 6.71
N THR A 400 25.32 6.42 6.44
CA THR A 400 23.96 6.43 7.01
C THR A 400 23.20 5.16 6.61
N TRP A 401 23.25 4.80 5.32
CA TRP A 401 22.58 3.59 4.82
C TRP A 401 23.21 2.31 5.35
N ALA A 402 24.54 2.26 5.51
CA ALA A 402 25.22 1.13 6.14
C ALA A 402 24.81 0.96 7.62
N ILE A 403 24.72 2.06 8.37
CA ILE A 403 24.25 2.04 9.77
C ILE A 403 22.79 1.56 9.84
N ILE A 404 21.92 2.03 8.94
CA ILE A 404 20.54 1.55 8.86
C ILE A 404 20.50 0.05 8.56
N GLY A 405 21.29 -0.42 7.59
CA GLY A 405 21.38 -1.83 7.22
C GLY A 405 21.83 -2.71 8.39
N VAL A 406 22.91 -2.33 9.09
CA VAL A 406 23.38 -3.04 10.30
C VAL A 406 22.30 -3.00 11.40
N GLY A 407 21.64 -1.87 11.60
CA GLY A 407 20.55 -1.73 12.56
C GLY A 407 19.38 -2.67 12.26
N LEU A 408 18.96 -2.80 11.00
CA LEU A 408 17.90 -3.73 10.59
C LEU A 408 18.30 -5.19 10.83
N LEU A 409 19.55 -5.56 10.52
CA LEU A 409 20.06 -6.90 10.80
C LEU A 409 20.03 -7.22 12.30
N LEU A 410 20.49 -6.29 13.14
CA LEU A 410 20.43 -6.44 14.60
C LEU A 410 18.99 -6.58 15.09
N VAL A 411 18.07 -5.78 14.55
CA VAL A 411 16.64 -5.88 14.87
C VAL A 411 16.07 -7.25 14.49
N ILE A 412 16.40 -7.79 13.30
CA ILE A 412 15.99 -9.14 12.90
C ILE A 412 16.53 -10.18 13.88
N LEU A 413 17.80 -10.13 14.26
CA LEU A 413 18.39 -11.09 15.20
C LEU A 413 17.71 -11.03 16.57
N ILE A 414 17.37 -9.84 17.05
CA ILE A 414 16.63 -9.65 18.31
C ILE A 414 15.21 -10.20 18.18
N MET A 415 14.49 -9.86 17.12
CA MET A 415 13.12 -10.36 16.85
C MET A 415 13.10 -11.89 16.77
N THR A 416 14.04 -12.50 16.04
CA THR A 416 14.19 -13.95 15.97
C THR A 416 14.40 -14.55 17.34
N SER A 417 15.36 -14.01 18.11
CA SER A 417 15.67 -14.51 19.46
C SER A 417 14.47 -14.47 20.39
N ILE A 418 13.69 -13.39 20.35
CA ILE A 418 12.46 -13.27 21.14
C ILE A 418 11.40 -14.26 20.64
N SER A 419 11.18 -14.33 19.32
CA SER A 419 10.10 -15.13 18.74
C SER A 419 10.26 -16.62 19.02
N ILE A 420 11.47 -17.18 18.84
CA ILE A 420 11.68 -18.62 19.03
C ILE A 420 11.53 -19.06 20.50
N ASN A 421 11.69 -18.13 21.44
CA ASN A 421 11.52 -18.38 22.87
C ASN A 421 10.09 -18.06 23.36
N ALA A 422 9.22 -17.52 22.50
CA ALA A 422 7.86 -17.12 22.88
C ALA A 422 6.83 -18.25 22.71
N HIS A 423 7.16 -19.33 21.99
CA HIS A 423 6.24 -20.44 21.71
C HIS A 423 6.99 -21.72 21.33
N GLU A 424 6.32 -22.87 21.46
CA GLU A 424 6.86 -24.19 21.05
C GLU A 424 6.65 -24.51 19.55
N GLY A 425 6.06 -23.56 18.81
CA GLY A 425 5.72 -23.68 17.39
C GLY A 425 4.24 -23.38 17.19
N LEU A 426 3.90 -22.61 16.16
CA LEU A 426 2.53 -22.20 15.91
C LEU A 426 1.93 -22.93 14.71
N GLY A 427 0.60 -23.12 14.71
CA GLY A 427 -0.10 -23.69 13.55
C GLY A 427 0.18 -22.92 12.26
N GLY A 428 0.41 -23.62 11.15
CA GLY A 428 0.85 -23.01 9.88
C GLY A 428 2.36 -22.72 9.79
N MET A 429 3.16 -23.29 10.70
CA MET A 429 4.62 -23.30 10.62
C MET A 429 5.10 -24.05 9.37
N HIS A 430 6.13 -23.50 8.74
CA HIS A 430 6.86 -24.13 7.64
C HIS A 430 8.36 -24.05 7.89
N ASN A 431 9.12 -25.00 7.35
CA ASN A 431 10.58 -25.00 7.39
C ASN A 431 11.13 -24.84 5.97
N ARG A 432 12.12 -23.96 5.82
CA ARG A 432 12.87 -23.77 4.58
C ARG A 432 14.05 -24.73 4.47
N PHE A 433 14.65 -25.06 5.61
CA PHE A 433 15.86 -25.86 5.78
C PHE A 433 15.55 -27.19 6.44
#